data_AF-A0A938SBC1-F1
#
_entry.id   AF-A0A938SBC1-F1
#
_cell.length_a   1.000
_cell.length_b   1.000
_cell.length_c   1.000
_cell.angle_alpha   90.00
_cell.angle_beta   90.00
_cell.angle_gamma   90.00
#
_symmetry.space_group_name_H-M   'P 1'
#
loop_
_entity.id
_entity.type
_entity.pdbx_description
1 polymer ?
#
loop_
_entity_poly.entity_id
_entity_poly.type
_entity_poly.pdbx_seq_one_letter_code
_entity_poly.pdbx_strand_id
1 'polypeptide(L)'
;MVDASASDDGLKSQAKFSVLELAEGSKFIVLWEKTTKAMPVPKFTVNGTEAKPKVVDGERWKAFVLLLAPGEAEIGWTIPATERPTVPFAAKSFVASSWLLARARLPFIRDSRGLDRQQVIPAPLPTPFAGVESRYVVVHAAREVSVVTGKGTKITSEQLKSLKAAKLHFQVFGANREELYAKKPMRLNGQEIGILPVSSDPIDTWQEKVFDIPKDKLSLVAAANTLVVANAGGDSFKLCDIGLAVQLPDGTWVESNRDAEVYCSAAGWLYSEGKTFGAGGLSPEMRLVLPVAE
;
A
#
# COMPACT_ATOMS: atom_id res chain seq x y z
N MET A 1 3.55 -4.21 30.01
CA MET A 1 4.23 -5.16 29.15
C MET A 1 3.51 -5.16 27.84
N VAL A 2 4.09 -4.35 26.96
CA VAL A 2 3.85 -4.41 25.54
C VAL A 2 5.17 -4.94 24.99
N ASP A 3 5.13 -6.12 24.42
CA ASP A 3 6.30 -6.77 23.85
C ASP A 3 6.10 -6.88 22.35
N ALA A 4 7.06 -6.39 21.59
CA ALA A 4 7.09 -6.53 20.15
C ALA A 4 8.43 -7.08 19.71
N SER A 5 8.39 -8.10 18.86
CA SER A 5 9.56 -8.67 18.23
C SER A 5 9.33 -8.74 16.71
N ALA A 6 10.37 -8.35 15.97
CA ALA A 6 10.43 -8.60 14.54
C ALA A 6 11.15 -9.93 14.32
N SER A 7 10.64 -10.74 13.41
CA SER A 7 11.25 -11.98 12.96
C SER A 7 11.11 -12.09 11.44
N ASP A 8 11.85 -13.00 10.82
CA ASP A 8 11.74 -13.27 9.37
C ASP A 8 10.33 -13.71 8.95
N ASP A 9 9.55 -14.28 9.88
CA ASP A 9 8.16 -14.72 9.65
C ASP A 9 7.15 -13.57 9.67
N GLY A 10 7.54 -12.39 10.16
CA GLY A 10 6.59 -11.32 10.40
C GLY A 10 6.84 -10.48 11.64
N LEU A 11 5.97 -9.47 11.77
CA LEU A 11 5.87 -8.65 12.97
C LEU A 11 4.93 -9.34 13.96
N LYS A 12 5.48 -9.83 15.06
CA LYS A 12 4.70 -10.38 16.17
C LYS A 12 4.63 -9.35 17.27
N SER A 13 3.45 -9.15 17.84
CA SER A 13 3.25 -8.16 18.89
C SER A 13 2.19 -8.63 19.86
N GLN A 14 2.40 -8.29 21.12
CA GLN A 14 1.57 -8.72 22.22
C GLN A 14 1.41 -7.58 23.22
N ALA A 15 0.17 -7.37 23.66
CA ALA A 15 -0.18 -6.34 24.62
C ALA A 15 -1.17 -6.89 25.63
N LYS A 16 -0.81 -6.78 26.91
CA LYS A 16 -1.75 -7.00 28.03
C LYS A 16 -2.33 -5.68 28.48
N PHE A 17 -3.59 -5.62 28.90
CA PHE A 17 -4.18 -4.44 29.53
C PHE A 17 -5.40 -4.83 30.37
N SER A 18 -5.81 -3.92 31.26
CA SER A 18 -7.02 -4.07 32.08
C SER A 18 -8.02 -3.00 31.66
N VAL A 19 -9.18 -3.44 31.15
CA VAL A 19 -10.30 -2.57 30.79
C VAL A 19 -11.21 -2.44 32.00
N LEU A 20 -11.48 -1.21 32.45
CA LEU A 20 -12.36 -0.97 33.60
C LEU A 20 -13.82 -1.32 33.25
N GLU A 21 -14.59 -1.80 34.24
CA GLU A 21 -16.03 -2.13 34.08
C GLU A 21 -16.87 -0.97 33.54
N LEU A 22 -16.50 0.27 33.86
CA LEU A 22 -17.19 1.47 33.43
C LEU A 22 -16.76 1.98 32.04
N ALA A 23 -15.81 1.31 31.38
CA ALA A 23 -15.30 1.70 30.07
C ALA A 23 -16.15 1.05 28.95
N GLU A 24 -17.25 1.72 28.60
CA GLU A 24 -18.12 1.26 27.53
C GLU A 24 -17.46 1.39 26.14
N GLY A 25 -17.70 0.39 25.29
CA GLY A 25 -17.28 0.42 23.88
C GLY A 25 -15.78 0.50 23.68
N SER A 26 -14.99 -0.09 24.58
CA SER A 26 -13.53 -0.17 24.50
C SER A 26 -13.09 -0.91 23.22
N LYS A 27 -12.09 -0.36 22.54
CA LYS A 27 -11.59 -0.85 21.25
C LYS A 27 -10.08 -0.95 21.28
N PHE A 28 -9.56 -2.06 20.78
CA PHE A 28 -8.17 -2.12 20.36
C PHE A 28 -8.10 -1.92 18.86
N ILE A 29 -7.19 -1.05 18.43
CA ILE A 29 -7.03 -0.68 17.03
C ILE A 29 -5.59 -0.90 16.63
N VAL A 30 -5.40 -1.59 15.51
CA VAL A 30 -4.14 -1.58 14.75
C VAL A 30 -4.39 -0.82 13.46
N LEU A 31 -3.66 0.26 13.21
CA LEU A 31 -3.73 1.01 11.96
C LEU A 31 -2.45 0.77 11.18
N TRP A 32 -2.65 0.56 9.90
CA TRP A 32 -1.61 0.58 8.90
C TRP A 32 -1.82 1.80 8.02
N GLU A 33 -0.76 2.56 7.84
CA GLU A 33 -0.69 3.71 6.95
C GLU A 33 0.29 3.45 5.82
N LYS A 34 0.16 4.22 4.73
CA LYS A 34 0.91 4.02 3.48
C LYS A 34 0.67 2.64 2.86
N THR A 35 -0.51 2.06 3.08
CA THR A 35 -0.86 0.75 2.54
C THR A 35 -1.30 0.84 1.07
N THR A 36 -1.06 -0.22 0.30
CA THR A 36 -1.78 -0.44 -0.97
C THR A 36 -3.07 -1.24 -0.70
N LYS A 37 -3.94 -1.43 -1.71
CA LYS A 37 -5.19 -2.20 -1.53
C LYS A 37 -4.94 -3.66 -1.11
N ALA A 38 -3.81 -4.22 -1.52
CA ALA A 38 -3.44 -5.62 -1.28
C ALA A 38 -2.54 -5.75 -0.05
N MET A 39 -3.14 -5.64 1.14
CA MET A 39 -2.46 -5.87 2.41
C MET A 39 -3.03 -7.10 3.12
N PRO A 40 -2.19 -8.02 3.64
CA PRO A 40 -2.65 -9.22 4.34
C PRO A 40 -3.46 -8.83 5.59
N VAL A 41 -4.45 -9.64 5.97
CA VAL A 41 -5.15 -9.40 7.25
C VAL A 41 -4.30 -10.03 8.36
N PRO A 42 -3.85 -9.26 9.37
CA PRO A 42 -3.12 -9.84 10.48
C PRO A 42 -4.00 -10.85 11.23
N LYS A 43 -3.37 -11.91 11.74
CA LYS A 43 -4.04 -12.87 12.62
C LYS A 43 -4.04 -12.27 14.02
N PHE A 44 -5.21 -12.19 14.65
CA PHE A 44 -5.37 -11.68 16.01
C PHE A 44 -5.75 -12.79 16.97
N THR A 45 -5.27 -12.67 18.21
CA THR A 45 -5.73 -13.47 19.33
C THR A 45 -6.12 -12.55 20.48
N VAL A 46 -7.14 -12.94 21.24
CA VAL A 46 -7.55 -12.32 22.50
C VAL A 46 -7.60 -13.44 23.54
N ASN A 47 -6.79 -13.32 24.60
CA ASN A 47 -6.62 -14.33 25.65
C ASN A 47 -6.31 -15.73 25.05
N GLY A 48 -5.41 -15.75 24.05
CA GLY A 48 -5.01 -16.98 23.36
C GLY A 48 -6.02 -17.54 22.34
N THR A 49 -7.22 -16.96 22.23
CA THR A 49 -8.26 -17.40 21.29
C THR A 49 -8.24 -16.54 20.03
N GLU A 50 -8.35 -17.13 18.84
CA GLU A 50 -8.39 -16.38 17.59
C GLU A 50 -9.57 -15.39 17.57
N ALA A 51 -9.28 -14.15 17.17
CA ALA A 51 -10.26 -13.08 17.10
C ALA A 51 -10.32 -12.52 15.68
N LYS A 52 -11.55 -12.24 15.21
CA LYS A 52 -11.78 -11.61 13.90
C LYS A 52 -11.97 -10.10 14.08
N PRO A 53 -11.04 -9.26 13.63
CA PRO A 53 -11.22 -7.81 13.71
C PRO A 53 -12.27 -7.34 12.71
N LYS A 54 -12.95 -6.24 13.03
CA LYS A 54 -13.64 -5.44 12.01
C LYS A 54 -12.57 -4.71 11.20
N VAL A 55 -12.61 -4.87 9.89
CA VAL A 55 -11.73 -4.15 8.96
C VAL A 55 -12.42 -2.87 8.50
N VAL A 56 -11.70 -1.75 8.58
CA VAL A 56 -12.09 -0.46 8.02
C VAL A 56 -10.92 0.01 7.17
N ASP A 57 -11.17 0.48 5.96
CA ASP A 57 -10.11 0.97 5.07
C ASP A 57 -10.50 2.28 4.40
N GLY A 58 -9.49 2.97 3.90
CA GLY A 58 -9.61 4.18 3.11
C GLY A 58 -8.40 4.35 2.22
N GLU A 59 -8.25 5.54 1.65
CA GLU A 59 -7.11 5.84 0.78
C GLU A 59 -5.80 5.76 1.57
N ARG A 60 -4.97 4.75 1.24
CA ARG A 60 -3.65 4.50 1.81
C ARG A 60 -3.60 4.15 3.29
N TRP A 61 -4.71 3.72 3.89
CA TRP A 61 -4.72 3.19 5.24
C TRP A 61 -5.73 2.05 5.43
N LYS A 62 -5.45 1.20 6.40
CA LYS A 62 -6.35 0.12 6.85
C LYS A 62 -6.28 -0.01 8.36
N ALA A 63 -7.43 -0.06 9.02
CA ALA A 63 -7.57 -0.25 10.45
C ALA A 63 -8.25 -1.58 10.77
N PHE A 64 -7.73 -2.28 11.78
CA PHE A 64 -8.27 -3.50 12.34
C PHE A 64 -8.76 -3.20 13.74
N VAL A 65 -10.06 -3.36 13.96
CA VAL A 65 -10.73 -2.95 15.19
C VAL A 65 -11.28 -4.17 15.92
N LEU A 66 -10.77 -4.42 17.13
CA LEU A 66 -11.28 -5.42 18.05
C LEU A 66 -12.09 -4.72 19.14
N LEU A 67 -13.29 -5.24 19.42
CA LEU A 67 -14.08 -4.84 20.57
C LEU A 67 -13.58 -5.58 21.81
N LEU A 68 -13.49 -4.88 22.93
CA LEU A 68 -13.00 -5.44 24.18
C LEU A 68 -14.08 -5.37 25.25
N ALA A 69 -14.31 -6.50 25.90
CA ALA A 69 -15.10 -6.56 27.11
C ALA A 69 -14.30 -5.96 28.29
N PRO A 70 -14.97 -5.49 29.35
CA PRO A 70 -14.31 -5.17 30.59
C PRO A 70 -13.55 -6.37 31.19
N GLY A 71 -12.50 -6.08 31.94
CA GLY A 71 -11.62 -7.08 32.55
C GLY A 71 -10.21 -7.09 31.96
N GLU A 72 -9.45 -8.14 32.28
CA GLU A 72 -8.12 -8.33 31.71
C GLU A 72 -8.19 -8.90 30.30
N ALA A 73 -7.37 -8.35 29.42
CA ALA A 73 -7.21 -8.88 28.08
C ALA A 73 -5.75 -8.87 27.65
N GLU A 74 -5.38 -9.95 26.98
CA GLU A 74 -4.11 -10.16 26.32
C GLU A 74 -4.36 -10.28 24.83
N ILE A 75 -3.94 -9.27 24.07
CA ILE A 75 -4.05 -9.28 22.62
C ILE A 75 -2.71 -9.67 22.02
N GLY A 76 -2.72 -10.70 21.19
CA GLY A 76 -1.64 -10.99 20.26
C GLY A 76 -2.06 -10.62 18.84
N TRP A 77 -1.12 -10.13 18.03
CA TRP A 77 -1.30 -10.10 16.59
C TRP A 77 -0.01 -10.40 15.85
N THR A 78 -0.16 -11.06 14.70
CA THR A 78 0.94 -11.37 13.81
C THR A 78 0.65 -10.83 12.44
N ILE A 79 1.58 -10.03 11.92
CA ILE A 79 1.59 -9.61 10.53
C ILE A 79 2.52 -10.56 9.79
N PRO A 80 2.00 -11.46 8.93
CA PRO A 80 2.87 -12.35 8.18
C PRO A 80 3.74 -11.52 7.23
N ALA A 81 5.07 -11.59 7.37
CA ALA A 81 5.99 -10.99 6.40
C ALA A 81 6.05 -11.81 5.10
N THR A 82 5.70 -13.09 5.18
CA THR A 82 5.91 -14.09 4.11
C THR A 82 4.66 -14.38 3.30
N GLU A 83 3.47 -14.01 3.78
CA GLU A 83 2.26 -13.95 2.94
C GLU A 83 2.37 -12.71 2.05
N ARG A 84 3.34 -12.70 1.13
CA ARG A 84 3.25 -11.83 -0.04
C ARG A 84 1.85 -12.03 -0.59
N PRO A 85 1.10 -10.97 -0.87
CA PRO A 85 -0.04 -11.10 -1.75
C PRO A 85 0.42 -11.91 -2.97
N THR A 86 -0.39 -12.85 -3.43
CA THR A 86 -0.27 -13.48 -4.77
C THR A 86 -0.47 -12.47 -5.91
N VAL A 87 -0.26 -11.19 -5.60
CA VAL A 87 -0.59 -9.99 -6.33
C VAL A 87 0.70 -9.17 -6.38
N PRO A 88 1.15 -8.77 -7.57
CA PRO A 88 2.37 -7.99 -7.71
C PRO A 88 2.19 -6.59 -7.11
N PHE A 89 3.31 -5.92 -6.82
CA PHE A 89 3.37 -4.54 -6.33
C PHE A 89 2.78 -4.34 -4.93
N ALA A 90 2.76 -5.39 -4.12
CA ALA A 90 2.45 -5.27 -2.70
C ALA A 90 3.39 -4.24 -2.02
N ALA A 91 2.86 -3.51 -1.04
CA ALA A 91 3.66 -2.54 -0.29
C ALA A 91 4.91 -3.21 0.30
N LYS A 92 6.09 -2.67 -0.03
CA LYS A 92 7.38 -3.16 0.51
C LYS A 92 7.61 -2.69 1.95
N SER A 93 7.00 -1.57 2.32
CA SER A 93 6.90 -1.13 3.70
C SER A 93 5.56 -0.45 3.94
N PHE A 94 5.13 -0.44 5.19
CA PHE A 94 3.97 0.31 5.66
C PHE A 94 4.26 0.79 7.09
N VAL A 95 3.53 1.80 7.54
CA VAL A 95 3.65 2.27 8.93
C VAL A 95 2.59 1.58 9.76
N ALA A 96 2.98 0.88 10.81
CA ALA A 96 2.08 0.22 11.73
C ALA A 96 2.09 0.91 13.09
N SER A 97 0.91 1.12 13.66
CA SER A 97 0.73 1.61 15.03
C SER A 97 -0.49 0.94 15.66
N SER A 98 -0.56 0.97 16.99
CA SER A 98 -1.69 0.40 17.70
C SER A 98 -2.09 1.20 18.93
N TRP A 99 -3.38 1.27 19.19
CA TRP A 99 -3.99 2.05 20.28
C TRP A 99 -5.06 1.25 20.99
N LEU A 100 -5.25 1.59 22.26
CA LEU A 100 -6.43 1.24 23.03
C LEU A 100 -7.27 2.51 23.16
N LEU A 101 -8.51 2.48 22.67
CA LEU A 101 -9.47 3.57 22.81
C LEU A 101 -10.58 3.15 23.75
N ALA A 102 -10.96 4.03 24.66
CA ALA A 102 -12.11 3.83 25.53
C ALA A 102 -12.96 5.09 25.55
N ARG A 103 -14.29 4.93 25.41
CA ARG A 103 -15.24 6.00 25.68
C ARG A 103 -15.51 6.01 27.18
N ALA A 104 -14.69 6.73 27.93
CA ALA A 104 -14.93 6.91 29.36
C ALA A 104 -15.38 8.34 29.66
N ARG A 105 -16.45 8.49 30.45
CA ARG A 105 -16.70 9.70 31.24
C ARG A 105 -15.96 9.63 32.59
N LEU A 106 -14.63 9.43 32.64
CA LEU A 106 -13.97 9.26 33.96
C LEU A 106 -12.54 9.84 34.07
N PRO A 107 -12.16 10.37 35.25
CA PRO A 107 -10.95 11.17 35.46
C PRO A 107 -9.63 10.41 35.62
N PHE A 108 -9.59 9.08 35.80
CA PHE A 108 -8.32 8.37 36.04
C PHE A 108 -8.28 6.98 35.38
N ILE A 109 -7.39 6.83 34.38
CA ILE A 109 -6.91 5.52 33.94
C ILE A 109 -5.74 5.19 34.88
N ARG A 110 -5.91 4.19 35.76
CA ARG A 110 -4.79 3.59 36.49
C ARG A 110 -4.22 2.48 35.63
N ASP A 111 -3.11 2.78 34.95
CA ASP A 111 -2.27 1.74 34.37
C ASP A 111 -1.62 0.98 35.53
N SER A 112 -1.85 -0.33 35.61
CA SER A 112 -1.27 -1.21 36.63
C SER A 112 0.21 -1.49 36.41
N ARG A 113 0.82 -0.84 35.42
CA ARG A 113 2.24 -0.92 35.10
C ARG A 113 2.76 0.49 35.10
N GLY A 114 3.96 0.70 35.64
CA GLY A 114 4.68 1.96 35.54
C GLY A 114 5.04 2.34 34.10
N LEU A 115 4.04 2.54 33.24
CA LEU A 115 4.08 3.51 32.16
C LEU A 115 4.18 4.86 32.87
N ASP A 116 5.43 5.19 33.17
CA ASP A 116 5.87 6.32 33.98
C ASP A 116 5.31 7.62 33.42
N ARG A 117 4.06 7.99 33.80
CA ARG A 117 3.34 9.21 33.39
C ARG A 117 3.73 9.67 31.98
N GLN A 118 3.92 8.76 31.03
CA GLN A 118 4.30 9.15 29.69
C GLN A 118 3.06 9.82 29.20
N GLN A 119 3.21 11.13 29.02
CA GLN A 119 2.16 12.09 28.77
C GLN A 119 1.09 11.40 27.94
N VAL A 120 -0.17 11.52 28.38
CA VAL A 120 -1.27 11.54 27.43
C VAL A 120 -0.98 12.77 26.55
N ILE A 121 -0.03 12.64 25.62
CA ILE A 121 0.32 13.68 24.68
C ILE A 121 -0.94 13.78 23.84
N PRO A 122 -1.63 14.93 23.81
CA PRO A 122 -2.72 15.17 22.88
C PRO A 122 -2.10 15.28 21.49
N ALA A 123 -1.64 14.16 20.95
CA ALA A 123 -1.40 14.02 19.53
C ALA A 123 -2.78 13.79 18.89
N PRO A 124 -3.12 14.50 17.81
CA PRO A 124 -4.32 14.15 17.08
C PRO A 124 -4.23 12.66 16.69
N LEU A 125 -5.32 11.92 16.93
CA LEU A 125 -5.42 10.55 16.45
C LEU A 125 -5.22 10.56 14.92
N PRO A 126 -4.49 9.57 14.36
CA PRO A 126 -4.32 9.50 12.91
C PRO A 126 -5.67 9.28 12.22
N THR A 127 -5.79 9.73 10.98
CA THR A 127 -6.90 9.38 10.09
C THR A 127 -7.05 7.85 10.04
N PRO A 128 -8.25 7.28 10.22
CA PRO A 128 -9.58 7.91 10.21
C PRO A 128 -10.12 8.39 11.56
N PHE A 129 -9.33 8.30 12.63
CA PHE A 129 -9.80 8.58 13.99
C PHE A 129 -9.60 10.04 14.41
N ALA A 130 -9.10 10.88 13.50
CA ALA A 130 -9.05 12.33 13.68
C ALA A 130 -10.45 12.85 14.05
N GLY A 131 -10.54 13.62 15.15
CA GLY A 131 -11.81 14.19 15.63
C GLY A 131 -12.68 13.25 16.47
N VAL A 132 -12.27 12.00 16.71
CA VAL A 132 -12.97 11.14 17.66
C VAL A 132 -12.69 11.64 19.09
N GLU A 133 -13.74 12.13 19.76
CA GLU A 133 -13.68 12.42 21.21
C GLU A 133 -13.56 11.10 21.98
N SER A 134 -12.33 10.66 22.21
CA SER A 134 -12.02 9.48 23.00
C SER A 134 -10.72 9.67 23.76
N ARG A 135 -10.64 9.07 24.94
CA ARG A 135 -9.33 8.88 25.59
C ARG A 135 -8.69 7.66 24.97
N TYR A 136 -7.42 7.77 24.65
CA TYR A 136 -6.66 6.67 24.08
C TYR A 136 -5.32 6.51 24.79
N VAL A 137 -4.80 5.30 24.71
CA VAL A 137 -3.43 4.96 25.09
C VAL A 137 -2.74 4.44 23.85
N VAL A 138 -1.58 5.01 23.54
CA VAL A 138 -0.71 4.48 22.49
C VAL A 138 -0.10 3.18 23.02
N VAL A 139 -0.44 2.06 22.39
CA VAL A 139 0.11 0.75 22.74
C VAL A 139 1.42 0.53 22.00
N HIS A 140 1.45 0.87 20.71
CA HIS A 140 2.67 0.97 19.92
C HIS A 140 2.68 2.27 19.14
N ALA A 141 3.77 3.02 19.25
CA ALA A 141 4.02 4.17 18.39
C ALA A 141 4.13 3.74 16.92
N ALA A 142 3.88 4.69 16.02
CA ALA A 142 4.05 4.49 14.59
C ALA A 142 5.48 4.03 14.30
N ARG A 143 5.61 2.87 13.64
CA ARG A 143 6.88 2.33 13.19
C ARG A 143 6.76 1.85 11.76
N GLU A 144 7.82 2.04 10.99
CA GLU A 144 7.91 1.45 9.66
C GLU A 144 8.15 -0.05 9.79
N VAL A 145 7.34 -0.82 9.08
CA VAL A 145 7.44 -2.27 8.95
C VAL A 145 7.84 -2.53 7.52
N SER A 146 9.07 -2.99 7.32
CA SER A 146 9.55 -3.45 6.02
C SER A 146 9.21 -4.93 5.85
N VAL A 147 8.60 -5.26 4.73
CA VAL A 147 8.36 -6.64 4.32
C VAL A 147 9.63 -7.10 3.61
N VAL A 148 10.33 -8.08 4.18
CA VAL A 148 11.52 -8.65 3.54
C VAL A 148 11.07 -9.35 2.27
N THR A 149 11.29 -8.71 1.13
CA THR A 149 11.14 -9.37 -0.15
C THR A 149 12.22 -10.44 -0.22
N GLY A 150 11.84 -11.73 -0.15
CA GLY A 150 12.78 -12.83 -0.38
C GLY A 150 13.66 -12.59 -1.61
N LYS A 151 14.91 -13.09 -1.59
CA LYS A 151 15.92 -12.92 -2.66
C LYS A 151 15.22 -12.91 -4.01
N GLY A 152 15.29 -11.78 -4.72
CA GLY A 152 14.51 -11.54 -5.93
C GLY A 152 14.59 -12.73 -6.87
N THR A 153 13.45 -13.39 -7.10
CA THR A 153 13.36 -14.52 -8.02
C THR A 153 13.85 -14.05 -9.38
N LYS A 154 14.96 -14.62 -9.85
CA LYS A 154 15.45 -14.35 -11.19
C LYS A 154 14.58 -15.11 -12.20
N ILE A 155 14.35 -14.52 -13.37
CA ILE A 155 13.58 -15.11 -14.46
C ILE A 155 14.51 -15.65 -15.54
N THR A 156 14.22 -16.82 -16.12
CA THR A 156 14.97 -17.34 -17.28
C THR A 156 14.35 -16.90 -18.60
N SER A 157 15.10 -17.03 -19.69
CA SER A 157 14.62 -16.73 -21.05
C SER A 157 13.44 -17.62 -21.47
N GLU A 158 13.39 -18.87 -21.02
CA GLU A 158 12.30 -19.82 -21.28
C GLU A 158 11.04 -19.43 -20.51
N GLN A 159 11.20 -18.97 -19.27
CA GLN A 159 10.09 -18.47 -18.46
C GLN A 159 9.48 -17.20 -19.06
N LEU A 160 10.29 -16.29 -19.60
CA LEU A 160 9.80 -15.10 -20.34
C LEU A 160 8.94 -15.45 -21.55
N LYS A 161 9.19 -16.59 -22.21
CA LYS A 161 8.38 -17.05 -23.35
C LYS A 161 7.04 -17.67 -22.94
N SER A 162 6.86 -17.97 -21.65
CA SER A 162 5.71 -18.73 -21.12
C SER A 162 4.97 -17.99 -20.00
N LEU A 163 5.04 -16.66 -19.99
CA LEU A 163 4.35 -15.82 -19.01
C LEU A 163 2.84 -16.10 -19.01
N LYS A 164 2.28 -16.21 -17.80
CA LYS A 164 0.83 -16.37 -17.59
C LYS A 164 0.08 -15.04 -17.61
N ALA A 165 0.71 -14.00 -17.09
CA ALA A 165 0.17 -12.65 -16.99
C ALA A 165 1.28 -11.63 -16.86
N ALA A 166 0.98 -10.36 -17.15
CA ALA A 166 1.85 -9.24 -16.84
C ALA A 166 1.00 -8.03 -16.44
N LYS A 167 1.52 -7.21 -15.52
CA LYS A 167 0.86 -6.01 -15.01
C LYS A 167 1.83 -4.84 -15.01
N LEU A 168 1.34 -3.67 -15.38
CA LEU A 168 2.02 -2.40 -15.14
C LEU A 168 1.44 -1.75 -13.90
N HIS A 169 2.31 -1.19 -13.07
CA HIS A 169 1.93 -0.31 -11.97
C HIS A 169 2.51 1.07 -12.23
N PHE A 170 1.76 2.10 -11.86
CA PHE A 170 2.19 3.49 -11.85
C PHE A 170 1.27 4.29 -10.93
N GLN A 171 1.76 5.43 -10.46
CA GLN A 171 0.91 6.47 -9.89
C GLN A 171 0.56 7.48 -10.99
N VAL A 172 -0.67 7.96 -10.99
CA VAL A 172 -1.18 8.96 -11.95
C VAL A 172 -1.83 10.11 -11.20
N PHE A 173 -1.68 11.32 -11.72
CA PHE A 173 -2.29 12.55 -11.20
C PHE A 173 -2.90 13.32 -12.38
N GLY A 174 -4.15 13.76 -12.23
CA GLY A 174 -4.85 14.63 -13.20
C GLY A 174 -5.30 13.98 -14.50
N ALA A 175 -5.20 12.65 -14.67
CA ALA A 175 -5.63 12.00 -15.91
C ALA A 175 -7.16 12.07 -16.07
N ASN A 176 -7.65 12.99 -16.89
CA ASN A 176 -9.06 13.30 -17.06
C ASN A 176 -9.80 12.18 -17.82
N ARG A 177 -11.05 11.92 -17.39
CA ARG A 177 -11.97 10.90 -17.93
C ARG A 177 -12.87 11.40 -19.07
N GLU A 178 -12.97 12.70 -19.28
CA GLU A 178 -13.77 13.28 -20.36
C GLU A 178 -13.33 12.73 -21.72
N GLU A 179 -14.30 12.53 -22.62
CA GLU A 179 -14.08 11.87 -23.91
C GLU A 179 -12.97 12.52 -24.75
N LEU A 180 -12.88 13.86 -24.70
CA LEU A 180 -11.83 14.64 -25.37
C LEU A 180 -10.42 14.22 -24.94
N TYR A 181 -10.25 13.86 -23.66
CA TYR A 181 -8.96 13.54 -23.07
C TYR A 181 -8.72 12.04 -22.92
N ALA A 182 -9.74 11.19 -23.05
CA ALA A 182 -9.69 9.77 -22.68
C ALA A 182 -8.63 8.96 -23.44
N LYS A 183 -8.24 9.37 -24.65
CA LYS A 183 -7.26 8.64 -25.49
C LYS A 183 -5.82 8.97 -25.11
N LYS A 184 -5.29 8.19 -24.16
CA LYS A 184 -3.88 8.22 -23.72
C LYS A 184 -3.18 6.87 -23.97
N PRO A 185 -2.81 6.53 -25.22
CA PRO A 185 -2.22 5.22 -25.53
C PRO A 185 -0.93 4.95 -24.76
N MET A 186 -0.80 3.72 -24.27
CA MET A 186 0.43 3.19 -23.70
C MET A 186 1.07 2.21 -24.68
N ARG A 187 2.38 2.34 -24.87
CA ARG A 187 3.18 1.49 -25.75
C ARG A 187 4.28 0.80 -24.96
N LEU A 188 4.35 -0.52 -25.07
CA LEU A 188 5.43 -1.34 -24.53
C LEU A 188 6.30 -1.81 -25.70
N ASN A 189 7.60 -1.55 -25.64
CA ASN A 189 8.57 -1.93 -26.69
C ASN A 189 8.10 -1.49 -28.08
N GLY A 190 7.59 -0.25 -28.17
CA GLY A 190 7.11 0.36 -29.40
C GLY A 190 5.69 -0.04 -29.84
N GLN A 191 5.07 -1.05 -29.22
CA GLN A 191 3.74 -1.53 -29.60
C GLN A 191 2.67 -1.16 -28.58
N GLU A 192 1.48 -0.79 -29.06
CA GLU A 192 0.36 -0.42 -28.18
C GLU A 192 -0.15 -1.62 -27.38
N ILE A 193 -0.30 -1.40 -26.07
CA ILE A 193 -0.81 -2.38 -25.10
C ILE A 193 -2.15 -1.98 -24.49
N GLY A 194 -2.59 -0.72 -24.66
CA GLY A 194 -3.86 -0.23 -24.17
C GLY A 194 -3.86 1.27 -23.90
N ILE A 195 -4.82 1.73 -23.09
CA ILE A 195 -5.02 3.14 -22.72
C ILE A 195 -4.69 3.34 -21.24
N LEU A 196 -4.04 4.46 -20.91
CA LEU A 196 -3.74 4.84 -19.54
C LEU A 196 -5.05 4.97 -18.73
N PRO A 197 -5.18 4.25 -17.60
CA PRO A 197 -6.30 4.40 -16.68
C PRO A 197 -6.43 5.84 -16.17
N VAL A 198 -7.65 6.36 -16.18
CA VAL A 198 -7.99 7.70 -15.73
C VAL A 198 -7.98 7.82 -14.20
N SER A 199 -7.81 9.03 -13.70
CA SER A 199 -7.97 9.36 -12.28
C SER A 199 -9.44 9.27 -11.86
N SER A 200 -9.70 8.75 -10.66
CA SER A 200 -10.97 8.89 -9.96
C SER A 200 -11.06 10.26 -9.30
N ASP A 201 -12.24 10.71 -8.88
CA ASP A 201 -12.39 11.96 -8.14
C ASP A 201 -11.84 11.80 -6.69
N PRO A 202 -11.12 12.80 -6.14
CA PRO A 202 -10.62 14.01 -6.81
C PRO A 202 -9.47 13.69 -7.78
N ILE A 203 -9.50 14.28 -8.98
CA ILE A 203 -8.52 13.95 -10.03
C ILE A 203 -7.11 14.51 -9.76
N ASP A 204 -7.02 15.61 -9.01
CA ASP A 204 -5.77 16.31 -8.66
C ASP A 204 -5.10 15.72 -7.41
N THR A 205 -5.08 14.39 -7.32
CA THR A 205 -4.32 13.63 -6.31
C THR A 205 -3.55 12.50 -6.98
N TRP A 206 -2.44 12.09 -6.36
CA TRP A 206 -1.68 10.93 -6.81
C TRP A 206 -2.45 9.66 -6.51
N GLN A 207 -2.74 8.88 -7.55
CA GLN A 207 -3.53 7.66 -7.46
C GLN A 207 -2.76 6.49 -8.03
N GLU A 208 -2.65 5.42 -7.24
CA GLU A 208 -2.08 4.16 -7.69
C GLU A 208 -3.02 3.47 -8.69
N LYS A 209 -2.46 3.03 -9.82
CA LYS A 209 -3.16 2.26 -10.84
C LYS A 209 -2.35 1.02 -11.18
N VAL A 210 -3.08 -0.07 -11.43
CA VAL A 210 -2.54 -1.30 -11.98
C VAL A 210 -3.26 -1.57 -13.28
N PHE A 211 -2.50 -1.75 -14.35
CA PHE A 211 -2.99 -2.07 -15.69
C PHE A 211 -2.60 -3.50 -16.05
N ASP A 212 -3.58 -4.31 -16.41
CA ASP A 212 -3.37 -5.67 -16.89
C ASP A 212 -2.97 -5.64 -18.36
N ILE A 213 -1.77 -6.15 -18.68
CA ILE A 213 -1.34 -6.29 -20.07
C ILE A 213 -2.21 -7.38 -20.72
N PRO A 214 -2.88 -7.09 -21.86
CA PRO A 214 -3.69 -8.07 -22.56
C PRO A 214 -2.91 -9.34 -22.91
N LYS A 215 -3.59 -10.49 -22.88
CA LYS A 215 -2.93 -11.80 -23.07
C LYS A 215 -2.21 -11.92 -24.41
N ASP A 216 -2.78 -11.35 -25.47
CA ASP A 216 -2.22 -11.29 -26.82
C ASP A 216 -0.99 -10.38 -26.93
N LYS A 217 -0.73 -9.56 -25.90
CA LYS A 217 0.41 -8.63 -25.82
C LYS A 217 1.53 -9.12 -24.90
N LEU A 218 1.38 -10.27 -24.24
CA LEU A 218 2.41 -10.80 -23.33
C LEU A 218 3.72 -11.13 -24.05
N SER A 219 3.67 -11.49 -25.34
CA SER A 219 4.86 -11.73 -26.16
C SER A 219 5.73 -10.49 -26.39
N LEU A 220 5.21 -9.29 -26.09
CA LEU A 220 5.97 -8.05 -26.14
C LEU A 220 6.90 -7.87 -24.95
N VAL A 221 6.65 -8.58 -23.85
CA VAL A 221 7.45 -8.47 -22.64
C VAL A 221 8.81 -9.11 -22.84
N ALA A 222 9.86 -8.35 -22.59
CA ALA A 222 11.26 -8.75 -22.72
C ALA A 222 11.99 -8.61 -21.37
N ALA A 223 13.27 -9.00 -21.36
CA ALA A 223 14.16 -8.78 -20.22
C ALA A 223 14.30 -7.29 -19.88
N ALA A 224 14.51 -6.46 -20.91
CA ALA A 224 14.55 -5.01 -20.82
C ALA A 224 13.41 -4.44 -21.66
N ASN A 225 12.61 -3.57 -21.04
CA ASN A 225 11.41 -3.02 -21.65
C ASN A 225 11.47 -1.49 -21.64
N THR A 226 10.80 -0.90 -22.63
CA THR A 226 10.53 0.53 -22.73
C THR A 226 9.03 0.75 -22.69
N LEU A 227 8.58 1.61 -21.78
CA LEU A 227 7.21 2.11 -21.76
C LEU A 227 7.21 3.55 -22.29
N VAL A 228 6.23 3.87 -23.13
CA VAL A 228 5.94 5.24 -23.60
C VAL A 228 4.44 5.49 -23.47
N VAL A 229 4.07 6.67 -22.99
CA VAL A 229 2.67 7.13 -22.92
C VAL A 229 2.48 8.30 -23.87
N ALA A 230 1.41 8.27 -24.65
CA ALA A 230 1.02 9.34 -25.57
C ALA A 230 -0.12 10.18 -24.99
N ASN A 231 -0.09 11.49 -25.26
CA ASN A 231 -1.10 12.46 -24.86
C ASN A 231 -1.75 13.11 -26.10
N ALA A 232 -2.43 12.30 -26.91
CA ALA A 232 -3.02 12.76 -28.17
C ALA A 232 -4.15 13.80 -27.95
N GLY A 233 -4.86 13.73 -26.83
CA GLY A 233 -5.98 14.62 -26.49
C GLY A 233 -5.57 15.95 -25.84
N GLY A 234 -4.28 16.19 -25.59
CA GLY A 234 -3.80 17.43 -24.96
C GLY A 234 -4.17 17.57 -23.48
N ASP A 235 -4.38 16.46 -22.78
CA ASP A 235 -4.71 16.47 -21.35
C ASP A 235 -3.50 16.90 -20.50
N SER A 236 -3.74 17.46 -19.33
CA SER A 236 -2.70 17.80 -18.36
C SER A 236 -2.68 16.77 -17.24
N PHE A 237 -1.70 15.87 -17.28
CA PHE A 237 -1.51 14.82 -16.29
C PHE A 237 -0.03 14.55 -16.06
N LYS A 238 0.26 13.77 -15.02
CA LYS A 238 1.61 13.26 -14.76
C LYS A 238 1.55 11.84 -14.20
N LEU A 239 2.63 11.09 -14.39
CA LEU A 239 2.79 9.74 -13.86
C LEU A 239 4.17 9.53 -13.23
N CYS A 240 4.27 8.61 -12.28
CA CYS A 240 5.52 8.19 -11.63
C CYS A 240 5.42 6.77 -11.04
N ASP A 241 6.46 6.31 -10.35
CA ASP A 241 6.55 5.01 -9.67
C ASP A 241 6.15 3.82 -10.55
N ILE A 242 6.78 3.77 -11.72
CA ILE A 242 6.39 2.87 -12.80
C ILE A 242 7.13 1.54 -12.61
N GLY A 243 6.41 0.44 -12.71
CA GLY A 243 7.00 -0.90 -12.65
C GLY A 243 6.24 -1.90 -13.50
N LEU A 244 6.93 -2.95 -13.90
CA LEU A 244 6.38 -4.11 -14.58
C LEU A 244 6.46 -5.31 -13.64
N ALA A 245 5.41 -6.12 -13.61
CA ALA A 245 5.42 -7.41 -12.96
C ALA A 245 4.93 -8.47 -13.93
N VAL A 246 5.53 -9.65 -13.86
CA VAL A 246 5.19 -10.80 -14.70
C VAL A 246 4.90 -12.01 -13.84
N GLN A 247 3.91 -12.79 -14.25
CA GLN A 247 3.56 -14.05 -13.60
C GLN A 247 4.16 -15.22 -14.39
N LEU A 248 4.98 -16.01 -13.71
CA LEU A 248 5.62 -17.19 -14.25
C LEU A 248 4.62 -18.37 -14.38
N PRO A 249 4.98 -19.45 -15.10
CA PRO A 249 4.14 -20.65 -15.21
C PRO A 249 3.72 -21.29 -13.88
N ASP A 250 4.53 -21.18 -12.84
CA ASP A 250 4.22 -21.69 -11.50
C ASP A 250 3.28 -20.76 -10.69
N GLY A 251 2.95 -19.58 -11.22
CA GLY A 251 2.12 -18.57 -10.56
C GLY A 251 2.90 -17.52 -9.77
N THR A 252 4.23 -17.66 -9.66
CA THR A 252 5.11 -16.70 -8.98
C THR A 252 5.14 -15.37 -9.73
N TRP A 253 5.10 -14.25 -9.00
CA TRP A 253 5.29 -12.92 -9.57
C TRP A 253 6.74 -12.45 -9.45
N VAL A 254 7.27 -11.91 -10.54
CA VAL A 254 8.59 -11.28 -10.63
C VAL A 254 8.40 -9.82 -11.06
N GLU A 255 9.04 -8.90 -10.35
CA GLU A 255 8.94 -7.45 -10.61
C GLU A 255 10.23 -6.91 -11.23
N SER A 256 10.11 -5.89 -12.08
CA SER A 256 11.22 -5.10 -12.60
C SER A 256 11.77 -4.14 -11.55
N ASN A 257 12.81 -3.38 -11.91
CA ASN A 257 13.09 -2.11 -11.22
C ASN A 257 11.87 -1.17 -11.26
N ARG A 258 11.87 -0.17 -10.37
CA ARG A 258 10.91 0.93 -10.38
C ARG A 258 11.55 2.17 -10.98
N ASP A 259 10.83 2.83 -11.89
CA ASP A 259 11.17 4.16 -12.35
C ASP A 259 10.37 5.19 -11.53
N ALA A 260 11.05 5.84 -10.59
CA ALA A 260 10.45 6.81 -9.68
C ALA A 260 10.38 8.24 -10.25
N GLU A 261 10.90 8.47 -11.45
CA GLU A 261 10.85 9.78 -12.09
C GLU A 261 9.40 10.21 -12.36
N VAL A 262 9.14 11.51 -12.25
CA VAL A 262 7.84 12.09 -12.62
C VAL A 262 7.88 12.52 -14.08
N TYR A 263 6.90 12.07 -14.86
CA TYR A 263 6.73 12.44 -16.26
C TYR A 263 5.44 13.23 -16.44
N CYS A 264 5.51 14.45 -16.97
CA CYS A 264 4.38 15.37 -17.07
C CYS A 264 4.03 15.72 -18.52
N SER A 265 2.75 15.63 -18.87
CA SER A 265 2.27 15.81 -20.24
C SER A 265 2.23 17.26 -20.73
N ALA A 266 2.24 18.23 -19.81
CA ALA A 266 2.04 19.66 -20.13
C ALA A 266 3.04 20.55 -19.38
N ALA A 267 3.83 21.31 -20.14
CA ALA A 267 4.63 22.40 -19.57
C ALA A 267 3.73 23.58 -19.20
N GLY A 268 3.89 24.15 -18.00
CA GLY A 268 3.17 25.34 -17.56
C GLY A 268 1.77 25.10 -16.99
N TRP A 269 1.37 23.84 -16.83
CA TRP A 269 0.21 23.50 -16.01
C TRP A 269 0.49 23.81 -14.52
N LEU A 270 -0.52 24.20 -13.74
CA LEU A 270 -0.37 24.58 -12.32
C LEU A 270 0.32 23.49 -11.48
N TYR A 271 0.12 22.23 -11.83
CA TYR A 271 0.70 21.07 -11.14
C TYR A 271 1.90 20.45 -11.89
N SER A 272 2.49 21.15 -12.87
CA SER A 272 3.60 20.63 -13.65
C SER A 272 4.86 20.43 -12.81
N GLU A 273 5.47 19.24 -12.91
CA GLU A 273 6.77 18.91 -12.31
C GLU A 273 7.43 17.75 -13.08
N GLY A 274 8.73 17.52 -12.87
CA GLY A 274 9.46 16.40 -13.49
C GLY A 274 9.77 16.60 -14.97
N LYS A 275 9.98 15.49 -15.69
CA LYS A 275 10.32 15.48 -17.12
C LYS A 275 9.09 15.70 -17.97
N THR A 276 9.09 16.77 -18.77
CA THR A 276 8.00 17.05 -19.70
C THR A 276 8.00 16.06 -20.88
N PHE A 277 6.81 15.76 -21.39
CA PHE A 277 6.63 15.05 -22.65
C PHE A 277 7.27 15.82 -23.81
N GLY A 278 7.84 15.10 -24.76
CA GLY A 278 8.51 15.66 -25.93
C GLY A 278 7.53 16.10 -27.03
N ALA A 279 8.11 16.52 -28.16
CA ALA A 279 7.36 16.87 -29.36
C ALA A 279 6.46 15.70 -29.79
N GLY A 280 5.21 16.02 -30.17
CA GLY A 280 4.19 15.02 -30.51
C GLY A 280 3.44 14.43 -29.31
N GLY A 281 3.65 14.96 -28.10
CA GLY A 281 2.91 14.55 -26.91
C GLY A 281 3.28 13.15 -26.41
N LEU A 282 4.53 12.74 -26.59
CA LEU A 282 5.04 11.45 -26.12
C LEU A 282 5.89 11.65 -24.87
N SER A 283 5.72 10.79 -23.87
CA SER A 283 6.66 10.72 -22.76
C SER A 283 8.07 10.34 -23.25
N PRO A 284 9.13 10.71 -22.53
CA PRO A 284 10.40 10.01 -22.61
C PRO A 284 10.22 8.49 -22.39
N GLU A 285 11.17 7.69 -22.87
CA GLU A 285 11.17 6.24 -22.64
C GLU A 285 11.43 5.92 -21.16
N MET A 286 10.53 5.14 -20.56
CA MET A 286 10.62 4.66 -19.19
C MET A 286 11.16 3.24 -19.20
N ARG A 287 12.31 3.01 -18.57
CA ARG A 287 13.05 1.74 -18.67
C ARG A 287 12.71 0.78 -17.54
N LEU A 288 12.18 -0.39 -17.90
CA LEU A 288 11.73 -1.44 -16.97
C LEU A 288 12.47 -2.75 -17.27
N VAL A 289 13.38 -3.14 -16.39
CA VAL A 289 14.28 -4.29 -16.50
C VAL A 289 13.88 -5.34 -15.47
N LEU A 290 13.53 -6.54 -15.96
CA LEU A 290 13.27 -7.71 -15.13
C LEU A 290 14.60 -8.34 -14.67
N PRO A 291 14.65 -8.93 -13.47
CA PRO A 291 15.86 -9.56 -12.95
C PRO A 291 16.08 -10.92 -13.66
N VAL A 292 16.80 -10.92 -14.78
CA VAL A 292 17.08 -12.16 -15.54
C VAL A 292 18.24 -12.94 -14.91
N ALA A 293 18.12 -14.27 -14.90
CA ALA A 293 19.26 -15.15 -14.60
C ALA A 293 20.18 -15.20 -15.82
N GLU A 294 21.46 -14.83 -15.63
CA GLU A 294 22.50 -15.03 -16.64
C GLU A 294 22.64 -16.51 -17.01
#